data_AF-A0A8F3EN86-F1
#
_entry.id   AF-A0A8F3EN86-F1
#
_cell.length_a   1.000
_cell.length_b   1.000
_cell.length_c   1.000
_cell.angle_alpha   90.00
_cell.angle_beta   90.00
_cell.angle_gamma   90.00
#
_symmetry.space_group_name_H-M   'P 1'
#
loop_
_entity.id
_entity.type
_entity.pdbx_description
1 polymer ?
#
loop_
_entity_poly.entity_id
_entity_poly.type
_entity_poly.pdbx_seq_one_letter_code
_entity_poly.pdbx_strand_id
1 'polypeptide(L)' 'MRITMTRKGALPIALALLLTGCATTSINPNCPPPAPHLEWNPAADGGVSLSGESTARLLDFIDALERCTR' A
#
# COMPACT_ATOMS: atom_id res chain seq x y z
N MET A 1 -14.93 20.68 -46.77
CA MET A 1 -13.90 21.06 -45.77
C MET A 1 -13.77 19.95 -44.74
N ARG A 2 -12.58 19.38 -44.58
CA ARG A 2 -12.24 18.33 -43.59
C ARG A 2 -11.86 19.02 -42.27
N ILE A 3 -12.51 18.66 -41.16
CA ILE A 3 -12.12 19.12 -39.83
C ILE A 3 -11.29 18.00 -39.18
N THR A 4 -9.98 18.19 -39.15
CA THR A 4 -9.06 17.42 -38.31
C THR A 4 -9.03 18.08 -36.93
N MET A 5 -9.49 17.39 -35.89
CA MET A 5 -9.24 17.78 -34.50
C MET A 5 -8.42 16.69 -33.80
N THR A 6 -7.13 16.97 -33.67
CA THR A 6 -6.25 16.38 -32.67
C THR A 6 -6.54 17.04 -31.32
N ARG A 7 -6.93 16.28 -30.29
CA ARG A 7 -6.60 16.69 -28.91
C ARG A 7 -6.57 15.50 -27.96
N LYS A 8 -5.34 15.16 -27.57
CA LYS A 8 -4.99 14.34 -26.42
C LYS A 8 -5.77 14.79 -25.18
N GLY A 9 -6.31 13.84 -24.44
CA GLY A 9 -6.98 14.08 -23.17
C GLY A 9 -7.24 12.79 -22.41
N ALA A 10 -6.28 11.85 -22.42
CA ALA A 10 -6.30 10.73 -21.48
C ALA A 10 -6.04 11.30 -20.08
N LEU A 11 -7.13 11.49 -19.34
CA LEU A 11 -7.20 12.01 -17.98
C LEU A 11 -6.26 11.22 -17.04
N PRO A 12 -5.48 11.87 -16.16
CA PRO A 12 -4.48 11.23 -15.32
C PRO A 12 -5.12 10.58 -14.08
N ILE A 13 -5.94 9.55 -14.26
CA ILE A 13 -6.57 8.84 -13.13
C ILE A 13 -5.53 7.97 -12.38
N ALA A 14 -4.45 7.58 -13.06
CA ALA A 14 -3.36 6.81 -12.46
C ALA A 14 -2.56 7.60 -11.39
N LEU A 15 -2.55 8.95 -11.45
CA LEU A 15 -1.82 9.77 -10.47
C LEU A 15 -2.60 10.02 -9.18
N ALA A 16 -3.93 9.85 -9.20
CA ALA A 16 -4.77 10.09 -8.02
C ALA A 16 -4.63 8.99 -6.95
N LEU A 17 -4.31 7.74 -7.35
CA LEU A 17 -4.05 6.63 -6.43
C LEU A 17 -2.70 6.76 -5.69
N LEU A 18 -1.77 7.56 -6.22
CA LEU A 18 -0.51 7.93 -5.53
C LEU A 18 -0.71 9.04 -4.51
N LEU A 19 -1.84 9.77 -4.56
CA LEU A 19 -2.17 10.91 -3.71
C LEU A 19 -3.09 10.57 -2.53
N THR A 20 -3.70 9.38 -2.50
CA THR A 20 -4.04 8.74 -1.22
C THR A 20 -2.73 8.26 -0.59
N GLY A 21 -1.91 9.24 -0.23
CA GLY A 21 -0.65 9.04 0.41
C GLY A 21 -0.85 8.16 1.63
N CYS A 22 0.15 7.31 1.88
CA CYS A 22 0.57 7.05 3.25
C CYS A 22 0.49 8.39 3.97
N ALA A 23 -0.57 8.60 4.75
CA ALA A 23 -0.75 9.81 5.51
C ALA A 23 0.42 9.79 6.47
N THR A 24 1.44 10.58 6.17
CA THR A 24 2.56 10.82 7.06
C THR A 24 2.03 11.68 8.20
N THR A 25 1.16 11.10 9.01
CA THR A 25 0.85 11.55 10.38
C THR A 25 2.17 11.88 11.00
N SER A 26 2.37 13.12 11.48
CA SER A 26 3.59 13.59 12.13
C SER A 26 4.21 12.50 12.99
N ILE A 27 5.20 11.80 12.45
CA ILE A 27 5.74 10.59 13.04
C ILE A 27 6.76 11.06 14.06
N ASN A 28 6.49 10.83 15.35
CA ASN A 28 7.57 10.79 16.34
C ASN A 28 8.70 9.95 15.71
N PRO A 29 9.95 10.44 15.58
CA PRO A 29 10.99 9.76 14.81
C PRO A 29 11.33 8.35 15.32
N ASN A 30 10.81 7.95 16.50
CA ASN A 30 10.87 6.60 17.05
C ASN A 30 9.70 5.68 16.63
N CYS A 31 8.79 6.15 15.77
CA CYS A 31 7.46 5.58 15.56
C CYS A 31 7.08 5.47 14.08
N PRO A 32 7.94 4.83 13.29
CA PRO A 32 7.42 3.59 12.76
C PRO A 32 8.23 2.43 13.33
N PRO A 33 7.59 1.38 13.85
CA PRO A 33 8.26 0.09 14.01
C PRO A 33 8.91 -0.32 12.67
N PRO A 34 10.02 -1.08 12.67
CA PRO A 34 10.60 -1.59 11.45
C PRO A 34 9.61 -2.53 10.74
N ALA A 35 9.53 -2.45 9.41
CA ALA A 35 8.65 -3.31 8.61
C ALA A 35 9.02 -4.79 8.79
N PRO A 36 8.04 -5.69 9.04
CA PRO A 36 8.31 -7.11 9.23
C PRO A 36 8.65 -7.78 7.89
N HIS A 37 9.49 -8.82 7.97
CA HIS A 37 9.68 -9.73 6.84
C HIS A 37 8.47 -10.68 6.72
N LEU A 38 7.85 -10.70 5.54
CA LEU A 38 6.69 -11.55 5.23
C LEU A 38 7.08 -12.65 4.25
N GLU A 39 6.70 -13.87 4.59
CA GLU A 39 6.83 -15.05 3.76
C GLU A 39 5.49 -15.42 3.14
N TRP A 40 5.52 -15.68 1.84
CA TRP A 40 4.36 -16.03 1.03
C TRP A 40 4.48 -17.46 0.55
N ASN A 41 3.39 -18.22 0.67
CA ASN A 41 3.28 -19.59 0.22
C ASN A 41 2.27 -19.70 -0.92
N PRO A 42 2.51 -20.55 -1.93
CA PRO A 42 1.54 -20.81 -2.98
C PRO A 42 0.25 -21.40 -2.38
N ALA A 43 -0.88 -20.88 -2.83
CA ALA A 43 -2.21 -21.35 -2.44
C ALA A 43 -2.78 -22.30 -3.50
N ALA A 44 -3.71 -23.17 -3.08
CA ALA A 44 -4.29 -24.21 -3.94
C ALA A 44 -5.13 -23.65 -5.10
N ASP A 45 -5.59 -22.41 -4.99
CA ASP A 45 -6.35 -21.67 -6.01
C ASP A 45 -5.44 -20.99 -7.06
N GLY A 46 -4.12 -21.22 -7.00
CA GLY A 46 -3.15 -20.55 -7.86
C GLY A 46 -2.75 -19.16 -7.37
N GLY A 47 -3.25 -18.73 -6.20
CA GLY A 47 -2.84 -17.51 -5.52
C GLY A 47 -1.61 -17.71 -4.63
N VAL A 48 -1.39 -16.73 -3.76
CA VAL A 48 -0.42 -16.81 -2.67
C VAL A 48 -1.10 -16.44 -1.36
N SER A 49 -0.68 -17.08 -0.29
CA SER A 49 -1.15 -16.83 1.07
C SER A 49 0.03 -16.48 1.97
N LEU A 50 -0.18 -15.63 2.97
CA LEU A 50 0.83 -15.40 4.00
C LEU A 50 1.00 -16.66 4.84
N SER A 51 2.23 -16.97 5.22
CA SER A 51 2.45 -17.95 6.28
C SER A 51 1.79 -17.49 7.58
N GLY A 52 1.43 -18.43 8.46
CA GLY A 52 0.81 -18.09 9.75
C GLY A 52 1.69 -17.16 10.60
N GLU A 53 3.00 -17.39 10.58
CA GLU A 53 3.99 -16.53 11.24
C GLU A 53 4.02 -15.12 10.64
N SER A 54 4.00 -15.01 9.32
CA SER A 54 3.99 -13.71 8.63
C SER A 54 2.71 -12.94 8.88
N THR A 55 1.58 -13.64 8.97
CA THR A 55 0.29 -13.05 9.33
C THR A 55 0.35 -12.45 10.74
N ALA A 56 0.90 -13.18 11.72
CA ALA A 56 1.08 -12.66 13.08
C ALA A 56 1.99 -11.43 13.11
N ARG A 57 3.14 -11.48 12.43
CA ARG A 57 4.07 -10.33 12.34
C ARG A 57 3.44 -9.11 11.68
N LEU A 58 2.58 -9.31 10.68
CA LEU A 58 1.85 -8.22 10.04
C LEU A 58 0.85 -7.58 11.01
N LEU A 59 0.11 -8.39 11.77
CA LEU A 59 -0.83 -7.88 12.77
C LEU A 59 -0.13 -7.09 13.88
N ASP A 60 1.01 -7.60 14.39
CA ASP A 60 1.82 -6.90 15.40
C ASP A 60 2.34 -5.55 14.87
N PHE A 61 2.75 -5.51 13.60
CA PHE A 61 3.21 -4.28 12.95
C PHE A 61 2.07 -3.25 12.82
N ILE A 62 0.86 -3.69 12.45
CA ILE A 62 -0.31 -2.81 12.37
C ILE A 62 -0.68 -2.26 13.75
N ASP A 63 -0.73 -3.09 14.79
CA ASP A 63 -1.01 -2.63 16.16
C ASP A 63 0.05 -1.61 16.65
N ALA A 64 1.32 -1.86 16.35
CA ALA A 64 2.39 -0.93 16.68
C ALA A 64 2.25 0.41 15.92
N LEU A 65 1.80 0.40 14.66
CA LEU A 65 1.48 1.63 13.90
C LEU A 65 0.27 2.37 14.48
N GLU A 66 -0.79 1.66 14.88
CA GLU A 66 -1.96 2.27 15.53
C GLU A 66 -1.59 2.94 16.86
N ARG A 67 -0.73 2.30 17.66
CA ARG A 67 -0.19 2.90 18.89
C ARG A 67 0.69 4.11 18.63
N CYS A 68 1.38 4.17 17.50
CA CYS A 68 2.20 5.31 17.11
C CYS A 68 1.40 6.52 16.61
N THR A 69 0.16 6.31 16.15
CA THR A 69 -0.67 7.35 15.51
C THR A 69 -1.75 7.94 16.42
N ARG A 70 -1.93 7.39 17.62
CA ARG A 70 -2.85 7.87 18.66
C ARG A 70 -2.17 8.86 19.60
#